data_AF-A0A2D2DF31-F1
#
_entry.id   AF-A0A2D2DF31-F1
#
_cell.length_a   1.000
_cell.length_b   1.000
_cell.length_c   1.000
_cell.angle_alpha   90.00
_cell.angle_beta   90.00
_cell.angle_gamma   90.00
#
_symmetry.space_group_name_H-M   'P 1'
#
loop_
_entity.id
_entity.type
_entity.pdbx_description
1 polymer ?
#
loop_
_entity_poly.entity_id
_entity_poly.type
_entity_poly.pdbx_seq_one_letter_code
_entity_poly.pdbx_strand_id
1 'polypeptide(L)'
;MVKAKHILALVAVSSLLSACYVVPIDQYPPRGNGNYHNNNGGGVAIVPVPAVRPVYTARLYPANDEASRLGRISGTISNPERGHGEFSFAVGGEAFSGEATRDPGATKGVANASGNRGGYTRCDYVMTRAEMGSGTCVFSNGARFDMHITQ
;
A
#
# COMPACT_ATOMS: atom_id res chain seq x y z
N MET A 1 43.00 3.17 39.77
CA MET A 1 41.63 3.70 39.91
C MET A 1 41.31 4.55 38.68
N VAL A 2 40.73 3.96 37.64
CA VAL A 2 40.36 4.67 36.40
C VAL A 2 38.99 5.33 36.62
N LYS A 3 38.91 6.66 36.46
CA LYS A 3 37.72 7.46 36.77
C LYS A 3 36.58 7.09 35.81
N ALA A 4 35.45 6.64 36.38
CA ALA A 4 34.22 6.20 35.70
C ALA A 4 33.65 7.20 34.67
N LYS A 5 34.05 8.47 34.71
CA LYS A 5 33.64 9.50 33.75
C LYS A 5 34.15 9.26 32.32
N HIS A 6 35.24 8.52 32.13
CA HIS A 6 35.80 8.26 30.78
C HIS A 6 35.20 7.02 30.10
N ILE A 7 34.50 6.16 30.84
CA ILE A 7 33.86 4.96 30.26
C ILE A 7 32.51 5.32 29.61
N LEU A 8 31.79 6.31 30.15
CA LEU A 8 30.49 6.71 29.61
C LEU A 8 30.57 7.46 28.28
N ALA A 9 31.71 8.07 27.96
CA ALA A 9 31.90 8.82 26.72
C ALA A 9 32.18 7.92 25.50
N LEU A 10 32.61 6.66 25.70
CA LEU A 10 33.02 5.78 24.61
C LEU A 10 31.87 4.97 24.00
N VAL A 11 30.75 4.82 24.72
CA VAL A 11 29.58 4.03 24.27
C VAL A 11 28.59 4.86 23.43
N ALA A 12 28.63 6.18 23.53
CA ALA A 12 27.69 7.05 22.82
C ALA A 12 28.06 7.32 21.34
N VAL A 13 29.25 6.88 20.88
CA VAL A 13 29.75 7.19 19.53
C VAL A 13 29.47 6.07 18.51
N SER A 14 29.20 4.84 18.95
CA SER A 14 29.08 3.68 18.06
C SER A 14 27.70 3.44 17.44
N SER A 15 26.66 4.22 17.81
CA SER A 15 25.30 4.06 17.27
C SER A 15 24.96 4.98 16.08
N LEU A 16 25.89 5.82 15.62
CA LEU A 16 25.65 6.75 14.50
C LEU A 16 26.13 6.24 13.12
N LEU A 17 26.73 5.04 13.04
CA LEU A 17 27.29 4.52 11.77
C LEU A 17 26.42 3.48 11.03
N SER A 18 25.18 3.20 11.45
CA SER A 18 24.30 2.28 10.70
C SER A 18 23.36 2.96 9.70
N ALA A 19 23.78 4.07 9.10
CA ALA A 19 23.09 4.60 7.92
C ALA A 19 23.53 3.78 6.70
N CYS A 20 22.81 2.71 6.39
CA CYS A 20 22.91 2.02 5.11
C CYS A 20 22.38 2.95 4.01
N TYR A 21 23.22 3.87 3.53
CA TYR A 21 22.90 4.68 2.37
C TYR A 21 23.13 3.84 1.11
N VAL A 22 22.03 3.46 0.46
CA VAL A 22 22.06 2.81 -0.86
C VAL A 22 22.14 3.92 -1.91
N VAL A 23 23.29 4.00 -2.59
CA VAL A 23 23.49 4.86 -3.77
C VAL A 23 22.99 4.10 -5.00
N PRO A 24 22.02 4.61 -5.77
CA PRO A 24 21.72 4.08 -7.09
C PRO A 24 22.92 4.33 -8.01
N ILE A 25 23.58 3.26 -8.45
CA ILE A 25 24.55 3.35 -9.54
C ILE A 25 23.80 3.32 -10.87
N ASP A 26 23.87 4.43 -11.61
CA ASP A 26 23.38 4.49 -12.98
C ASP A 26 24.39 3.73 -13.86
N GLN A 27 23.99 2.58 -14.41
CA GLN A 27 24.84 1.76 -15.27
C GLN A 27 24.84 2.36 -16.67
N TYR A 28 25.84 3.19 -16.96
CA TYR A 28 26.11 3.65 -18.33
C TYR A 28 26.37 2.43 -19.24
N PRO A 29 25.65 2.26 -20.36
CA PRO A 29 25.83 1.10 -21.22
C PRO A 29 27.15 1.21 -22.00
N PRO A 30 27.97 0.14 -22.07
CA PRO A 30 29.02 0.07 -23.06
C PRO A 30 28.37 -0.20 -24.42
N ARG A 31 28.41 0.79 -25.32
CA ARG A 31 28.34 0.54 -26.75
C ARG A 31 29.58 -0.27 -27.14
N GLY A 32 29.40 -1.57 -27.37
CA GLY A 32 30.48 -2.45 -27.80
C GLY A 32 29.94 -3.73 -28.41
N ASN A 33 29.77 -3.71 -29.74
CA ASN A 33 29.69 -4.90 -30.58
C ASN A 33 30.94 -5.77 -30.35
N GLY A 34 30.75 -6.99 -29.85
CA GLY A 34 31.84 -7.93 -29.67
C GLY A 34 31.34 -9.31 -29.25
N ASN A 35 31.13 -10.17 -30.24
CA ASN A 35 30.99 -11.62 -30.06
C ASN A 35 32.18 -12.17 -29.27
N TYR A 36 31.95 -12.56 -28.01
CA TYR A 36 32.83 -13.50 -27.31
C TYR A 36 31.98 -14.59 -26.67
N HIS A 37 32.08 -15.77 -27.29
CA HIS A 37 31.58 -17.04 -26.78
C HIS A 37 32.38 -17.40 -25.52
N ASN A 38 31.79 -17.20 -24.34
CA ASN A 38 32.36 -17.63 -23.07
C ASN A 38 31.42 -18.64 -22.41
N ASN A 39 31.76 -19.93 -22.50
CA ASN A 39 31.13 -21.01 -21.74
C ASN A 39 31.59 -20.98 -20.29
N ASN A 40 31.17 -19.96 -19.54
CA ASN A 40 31.27 -19.94 -18.10
C ASN A 40 29.87 -19.66 -17.55
N GLY A 41 29.21 -20.71 -17.07
CA GLY A 41 27.87 -20.67 -16.49
C GLY A 41 27.88 -19.93 -15.16
N GLY A 42 28.06 -18.61 -15.21
CA GLY A 42 27.70 -17.71 -14.13
C GLY A 42 26.19 -17.70 -14.03
N GLY A 43 25.66 -18.34 -12.99
CA GLY A 43 24.22 -18.32 -12.71
C GLY A 43 23.73 -16.88 -12.66
N VAL A 44 22.88 -16.51 -13.62
CA VAL A 44 22.19 -15.23 -13.61
C VAL A 44 21.29 -15.25 -12.37
N ALA A 45 21.63 -14.46 -11.37
CA ALA A 45 20.76 -14.25 -10.23
C ALA A 45 19.49 -13.56 -10.75
N ILE A 46 18.40 -14.31 -10.82
CA ILE A 46 17.07 -13.79 -11.13
C ILE A 46 16.66 -12.95 -9.92
N VAL A 47 16.90 -11.64 -9.97
CA VAL A 47 16.37 -10.72 -8.96
C VAL A 47 14.86 -10.63 -9.21
N PRO A 48 13.99 -11.05 -8.27
CA PRO A 48 12.56 -10.97 -8.45
C PRO A 48 12.15 -9.49 -8.54
N VAL A 49 11.61 -9.09 -9.69
CA VAL A 49 10.96 -7.78 -9.85
C VAL A 49 9.70 -7.78 -8.99
N PRO A 50 9.52 -6.84 -8.04
CA PRO A 50 8.31 -6.78 -7.24
C PRO A 50 7.12 -6.51 -8.14
N ALA A 51 6.10 -7.38 -8.07
CA ALA A 51 4.86 -7.19 -8.80
C ALA A 51 4.16 -5.91 -8.28
N VAL A 52 4.18 -4.85 -9.09
CA VAL A 52 3.46 -3.60 -8.79
C VAL A 52 1.97 -3.90 -8.86
N ARG A 53 1.28 -3.76 -7.72
CA ARG A 53 -0.18 -3.87 -7.68
C ARG A 53 -0.77 -2.53 -8.10
N PRO A 54 -1.69 -2.49 -9.10
CA PRO A 54 -2.40 -1.26 -9.42
C PRO A 54 -3.14 -0.73 -8.19
N VAL A 55 -2.93 0.54 -7.86
CA VAL A 55 -3.65 1.24 -6.80
C VAL A 55 -4.65 2.17 -7.47
N TYR A 56 -5.89 2.10 -7.03
CA TYR A 56 -6.99 2.95 -7.48
C TYR A 56 -7.40 3.91 -6.37
N THR A 57 -7.99 5.03 -6.77
CA THR A 57 -8.66 5.96 -5.87
C THR A 57 -10.06 5.46 -5.53
N ALA A 58 -10.38 5.36 -4.24
CA ALA A 58 -11.72 5.11 -3.73
C ALA A 58 -12.32 6.43 -3.20
N ARG A 59 -13.37 6.93 -3.84
CA ARG A 59 -14.10 8.12 -3.39
C ARG A 59 -15.43 7.71 -2.77
N LEU A 60 -15.67 8.10 -1.53
CA LEU A 60 -16.89 7.81 -0.80
C LEU A 60 -17.73 9.09 -0.68
N TYR A 61 -18.95 9.04 -1.19
CA TYR A 61 -19.91 10.15 -1.16
C TYR A 61 -21.03 9.87 -0.15
N PRO A 62 -21.41 10.85 0.69
CA PRO A 62 -22.46 10.64 1.69
C PRO A 62 -23.79 10.17 1.08
N ALA A 63 -24.39 9.14 1.67
CA ALA A 63 -25.70 8.61 1.29
C ALA A 63 -26.76 8.72 2.42
N ASN A 64 -26.38 9.25 3.60
CA ASN A 64 -27.29 9.55 4.70
C ASN A 64 -26.77 10.68 5.59
N ASP A 65 -27.60 11.16 6.52
CA ASP A 65 -27.27 12.27 7.42
C ASP A 65 -26.04 12.00 8.31
N GLU A 66 -25.86 10.75 8.73
CA GLU A 66 -24.66 10.31 9.48
C GLU A 66 -23.38 10.52 8.66
N ALA A 67 -23.39 10.13 7.38
CA ALA A 67 -22.27 10.33 6.47
C ALA A 67 -22.09 11.80 6.08
N SER A 68 -23.18 12.57 5.95
CA SER A 68 -23.12 14.00 5.61
C SER A 68 -22.31 14.80 6.62
N ARG A 69 -22.33 14.40 7.90
CA ARG A 69 -21.50 15.03 8.95
C ARG A 69 -20.00 14.78 8.79
N LEU A 70 -19.62 13.71 8.10
CA LEU A 70 -18.23 13.36 7.82
C LEU A 70 -17.72 13.94 6.49
N GLY A 71 -18.63 14.29 5.57
CA GLY A 71 -18.30 14.81 4.25
C GLY A 71 -17.74 13.74 3.31
N ARG A 72 -17.24 14.18 2.14
CA ARG A 72 -16.65 13.28 1.15
C ARG A 72 -15.31 12.73 1.65
N ILE A 73 -15.11 11.41 1.52
CA ILE A 73 -13.87 10.73 1.90
C ILE A 73 -13.13 10.31 0.63
N SER A 74 -11.80 10.41 0.66
CA SER A 74 -10.91 9.87 -0.36
C SER A 74 -9.99 8.83 0.27
N GLY A 75 -9.80 7.73 -0.44
CA GLY A 75 -8.94 6.63 -0.04
C GLY A 75 -8.29 5.95 -1.23
N THR A 76 -7.61 4.85 -0.93
CA THR A 76 -6.98 3.99 -1.92
C THR A 76 -7.48 2.57 -1.79
N ILE A 77 -7.65 1.90 -2.93
CA ILE A 77 -7.96 0.49 -3.03
C ILE A 77 -7.04 -0.16 -4.06
N SER A 78 -6.25 -1.14 -3.67
CA SER A 78 -5.41 -1.86 -4.64
C SER A 78 -6.14 -3.04 -5.26
N ASN A 79 -5.89 -3.30 -6.55
CA ASN A 79 -6.64 -4.31 -7.30
C ASN A 79 -6.38 -5.72 -6.75
N PRO A 80 -7.41 -6.45 -6.31
CA PRO A 80 -7.29 -7.83 -5.86
C PRO A 80 -7.29 -8.83 -7.02
N GLU A 81 -6.62 -8.59 -8.16
CA GLU A 81 -6.62 -9.56 -9.28
C GLU A 81 -6.11 -10.96 -8.88
N ARG A 82 -5.40 -11.05 -7.75
CA ARG A 82 -4.94 -12.31 -7.14
C ARG A 82 -5.66 -12.65 -5.82
N GLY A 83 -6.91 -12.21 -5.66
CA GLY A 83 -7.74 -12.48 -4.49
C GLY A 83 -7.62 -11.45 -3.36
N HIS A 84 -6.45 -10.82 -3.18
CA HIS A 84 -6.19 -9.89 -2.07
C HIS A 84 -5.61 -8.56 -2.54
N GLY A 85 -6.17 -7.47 -2.05
CA GLY A 85 -5.76 -6.08 -2.19
C GLY A 85 -5.86 -5.37 -0.84
N GLU A 86 -5.44 -4.12 -0.81
CA GLU A 86 -5.40 -3.26 0.37
C GLU A 86 -6.45 -2.16 0.22
N PHE A 87 -7.08 -1.77 1.32
CA PHE A 87 -8.04 -0.68 1.37
C PHE A 87 -7.71 0.26 2.52
N SER A 88 -7.55 1.55 2.25
CA SER A 88 -7.20 2.53 3.26
C SER A 88 -7.76 3.91 2.96
N PHE A 89 -8.11 4.65 4.02
CA PHE A 89 -8.60 6.03 3.95
C PHE A 89 -8.50 6.69 5.33
N ALA A 90 -8.71 8.00 5.39
CA ALA A 90 -8.79 8.74 6.65
C ALA A 90 -10.05 9.60 6.69
N VAL A 91 -10.74 9.60 7.84
CA VAL A 91 -11.94 10.41 8.06
C VAL A 91 -12.09 10.75 9.54
N GLY A 92 -12.54 11.97 9.84
CA GLY A 92 -12.86 12.38 11.22
C GLY A 92 -11.67 12.30 12.20
N GLY A 93 -10.43 12.33 11.71
CA GLY A 93 -9.21 12.16 12.50
C GLY A 93 -8.85 10.70 12.84
N GLU A 94 -9.51 9.72 12.22
CA GLU A 94 -9.17 8.29 12.30
C GLU A 94 -8.59 7.82 10.97
N ALA A 95 -7.55 6.99 11.05
CA ALA A 95 -6.98 6.31 9.89
C ALA A 95 -7.53 4.89 9.85
N PHE A 96 -8.09 4.50 8.70
CA PHE A 96 -8.65 3.18 8.45
C PHE A 96 -7.74 2.42 7.50
N SER A 97 -7.50 1.15 7.81
CA SER A 97 -6.71 0.23 6.99
C SER A 97 -7.31 -1.17 7.03
N GLY A 98 -7.23 -1.88 5.92
CA GLY A 98 -7.61 -3.28 5.82
C GLY A 98 -7.45 -3.80 4.40
N GLU A 99 -8.36 -4.67 4.00
CA GLU A 99 -8.20 -5.54 2.85
C GLU A 99 -9.39 -5.44 1.90
N ALA A 100 -9.10 -5.51 0.60
CA ALA A 100 -10.07 -5.68 -0.45
C ALA A 100 -9.93 -7.09 -1.05
N THR A 101 -11.03 -7.83 -1.11
CA THR A 101 -11.06 -9.21 -1.59
C THR A 101 -12.07 -9.32 -2.72
N ARG A 102 -11.70 -10.08 -3.75
CA ARG A 102 -12.56 -10.41 -4.89
C ARG A 102 -12.17 -11.78 -5.41
N ASP A 103 -13.15 -12.66 -5.58
CA ASP A 103 -12.88 -14.00 -6.10
C ASP A 103 -12.32 -13.92 -7.53
N PRO A 104 -11.42 -14.84 -7.94
CA PRO A 104 -10.90 -14.89 -9.29
C PRO A 104 -12.03 -14.96 -10.33
N GLY A 105 -12.01 -14.05 -11.30
CA GLY A 105 -13.04 -13.96 -12.34
C GLY A 105 -14.38 -13.33 -11.91
N ALA A 106 -14.57 -13.01 -10.62
CA ALA A 106 -15.76 -12.30 -10.15
C ALA A 106 -15.65 -10.79 -10.41
N THR A 107 -16.78 -10.13 -10.65
CA THR A 107 -16.85 -8.66 -10.71
C THR A 107 -17.17 -8.03 -9.37
N LYS A 108 -17.81 -8.79 -8.46
CA LYS A 108 -18.19 -8.35 -7.12
C LYS A 108 -17.08 -8.65 -6.12
N GLY A 109 -16.82 -7.72 -5.21
CA GLY A 109 -15.85 -7.87 -4.13
C GLY A 109 -16.31 -7.17 -2.86
N VAL A 110 -15.52 -7.35 -1.81
CA VAL A 110 -15.73 -6.79 -0.48
C VAL A 110 -14.45 -6.11 -0.04
N ALA A 111 -14.52 -4.91 0.52
CA ALA A 111 -13.41 -4.28 1.21
C ALA A 111 -13.80 -4.02 2.67
N ASN A 112 -12.93 -4.41 3.60
CA ASN A 112 -13.12 -4.16 5.02
C ASN A 112 -11.93 -3.34 5.52
N ALA A 113 -12.19 -2.37 6.39
CA ALA A 113 -11.13 -1.63 7.05
C ALA A 113 -11.50 -1.35 8.50
N SER A 114 -10.48 -1.37 9.36
CA SER A 114 -10.59 -1.02 10.77
C SER A 114 -9.79 0.25 11.02
N GLY A 115 -10.35 1.12 11.84
CA GLY A 115 -9.75 2.37 12.24
C GLY A 115 -8.89 2.21 13.48
N ASN A 116 -7.88 3.08 13.61
CA ASN A 116 -6.98 3.08 14.77
C ASN A 116 -7.64 3.50 16.10
N ARG A 117 -8.92 3.88 16.09
CA ARG A 117 -9.73 4.19 17.29
C ARG A 117 -10.90 3.23 17.48
N GLY A 118 -10.90 2.09 16.78
CA GLY A 118 -11.92 1.04 16.92
C GLY A 118 -13.13 1.19 16.01
N GLY A 119 -13.16 2.19 15.12
CA GLY A 119 -14.12 2.22 14.02
C GLY A 119 -13.92 1.05 13.06
N TYR A 120 -14.97 0.62 12.36
CA TYR A 120 -14.82 -0.32 11.25
C TYR A 120 -15.76 0.05 10.12
N THR A 121 -15.40 -0.36 8.91
CA THR A 121 -16.25 -0.24 7.73
C THR A 121 -16.21 -1.50 6.89
N ARG A 122 -17.34 -1.76 6.23
CA ARG A 122 -17.48 -2.76 5.19
C ARG A 122 -18.00 -2.08 3.93
N CYS A 123 -17.35 -2.33 2.81
CA CYS A 123 -17.74 -1.88 1.49
C CYS A 123 -18.01 -3.09 0.59
N ASP A 124 -19.21 -3.18 0.04
CA ASP A 124 -19.55 -4.13 -1.02
C ASP A 124 -19.45 -3.39 -2.36
N TYR A 125 -18.70 -3.92 -3.32
CA TYR A 125 -18.42 -3.23 -4.59
C TYR A 125 -18.46 -4.14 -5.81
N VAL A 126 -18.62 -3.53 -6.97
CA VAL A 126 -18.61 -4.18 -8.28
C VAL A 126 -17.67 -3.42 -9.21
N MET A 127 -16.70 -4.11 -9.78
CA MET A 127 -15.84 -3.60 -10.84
C MET A 127 -16.56 -3.77 -12.17
N THR A 128 -16.88 -2.66 -12.84
CA THR A 128 -17.50 -2.66 -14.18
C THR A 128 -16.44 -2.73 -15.29
N ARG A 129 -15.23 -2.24 -15.01
CA ARG A 129 -14.02 -2.36 -15.84
C ARG A 129 -12.81 -2.60 -14.94
N ALA A 130 -11.65 -2.88 -15.51
CA ALA A 130 -10.42 -3.14 -14.75
C ALA A 130 -10.07 -2.02 -13.75
N GLU A 131 -10.33 -0.76 -14.12
CA GLU A 131 -9.92 0.43 -13.36
C GLU A 131 -11.13 1.24 -12.84
N MET A 132 -12.34 0.70 -12.97
CA MET A 132 -13.58 1.42 -12.65
C MET A 132 -14.58 0.51 -11.95
N GLY A 133 -15.13 1.00 -10.85
CA GLY A 133 -16.14 0.28 -10.08
C GLY A 133 -17.00 1.22 -9.25
N SER A 134 -18.05 0.64 -8.69
CA SER A 134 -18.95 1.32 -7.77
C SER A 134 -19.40 0.38 -6.67
N GLY A 135 -19.75 0.92 -5.51
CA GLY A 135 -20.18 0.13 -4.38
C GLY A 135 -20.85 0.96 -3.30
N THR A 136 -21.08 0.34 -2.16
CA THR A 136 -21.64 0.99 -0.96
C THR A 136 -20.82 0.61 0.25
N CYS A 137 -20.53 1.59 1.11
CA CYS A 137 -19.82 1.38 2.36
C CYS A 137 -20.71 1.70 3.56
N VAL A 138 -20.64 0.86 4.58
CA VAL A 138 -21.32 1.04 5.87
C VAL A 138 -20.27 1.11 6.96
N PHE A 139 -20.35 2.13 7.81
CA PHE A 139 -19.47 2.35 8.95
C PHE A 139 -20.14 1.87 10.24
N SER A 140 -19.33 1.57 11.26
CA SER A 140 -19.78 1.13 12.59
C SER A 140 -20.70 2.12 13.31
N ASN A 141 -20.62 3.41 12.96
CA ASN A 141 -21.49 4.46 13.48
C ASN A 141 -22.80 4.64 12.69
N GLY A 142 -23.06 3.81 11.68
CA GLY A 142 -24.25 3.89 10.83
C GLY A 142 -24.13 4.86 9.64
N ALA A 143 -22.98 5.50 9.43
CA ALA A 143 -22.74 6.28 8.22
C ALA A 143 -22.71 5.37 6.98
N ARG A 144 -23.43 5.79 5.93
CA ARG A 144 -23.51 5.08 4.65
C ARG A 144 -22.97 5.95 3.53
N PHE A 145 -22.15 5.36 2.68
CA PHE A 145 -21.54 6.06 1.56
C PHE A 145 -21.70 5.29 0.26
N ASP A 146 -21.89 6.02 -0.83
CA ASP A 146 -21.72 5.52 -2.19
C ASP A 146 -20.24 5.59 -2.56
N MET A 147 -19.67 4.46 -2.95
CA MET A 147 -18.25 4.34 -3.31
C MET A 147 -18.08 4.35 -4.83
N HIS A 148 -17.12 5.13 -5.30
CA HIS A 148 -16.63 5.11 -6.68
C HIS A 148 -15.14 4.77 -6.70
N ILE A 149 -14.78 3.78 -7.51
CA ILE A 149 -13.40 3.35 -7.73
C ILE A 149 -12.98 3.84 -9.10
N THR A 150 -11.88 4.60 -9.17
CA THR A 150 -11.26 5.07 -10.42
C THR A 150 -9.75 5.03 -10.29
N GLN A 151 -9.03 4.97 -11.40
CA GLN A 151 -7.60 5.29 -11.43
C GLN A 151 -7.36 6.74 -10.94
#